data_AF-A0A7J4FV79-F1
#
_entry.id   AF-A0A7J4FV79-F1
#
_cell.length_a   1.000
_cell.length_b   1.000
_cell.length_c   1.000
_cell.angle_alpha   90.00
_cell.angle_beta   90.00
_cell.angle_gamma   90.00
#
_symmetry.space_group_name_H-M   'P 1'
#
loop_
_entity.id
_entity.type
_entity.pdbx_description
1 polymer ?
#
loop_
_entity_poly.entity_id
_entity_poly.type
_entity_poly.pdbx_seq_one_letter_code
_entity_poly.pdbx_strand_id
1 'polypeptide(L)'
;MVEPRLRSRSKKRVQKRTPGGRTVTHYKREKPSKQKCGRCHRPLSGVPNNIPSKVRKLSKSEKIPSRPYAGVLCPECVEKLLRYQTRFEVKFKYSEFRNMELRRDLTIEKFLPRDWWMNLQKNKK
;
A
#
# COMPACT_ATOMS: atom_id res chain seq x y z
N MET A 1 35.60 23.90 6.11
CA MET A 1 35.40 22.43 5.99
C MET A 1 33.92 22.12 5.92
N VAL A 2 33.47 21.13 5.13
CA VAL A 2 32.04 20.76 5.04
C VAL A 2 31.62 19.90 6.25
N GLU A 3 30.42 20.16 6.79
CA GLU A 3 29.83 19.40 7.90
C GLU A 3 29.87 17.87 7.62
N PRO A 4 30.29 17.03 8.59
CA PRO A 4 30.44 15.59 8.39
C PRO A 4 29.19 14.90 7.79
N ARG A 5 27.99 15.28 8.23
CA ARG A 5 26.70 14.73 7.75
C ARG A 5 26.39 15.00 6.26
N LEU A 6 27.12 15.91 5.62
CA LEU A 6 26.92 16.31 4.22
C LEU A 6 27.95 15.66 3.27
N ARG A 7 28.96 14.97 3.84
CA ARG A 7 30.01 14.30 3.08
C ARG A 7 29.49 13.06 2.35
N SER A 8 28.54 12.32 2.95
CA SER A 8 27.94 11.13 2.35
C SER A 8 26.90 11.48 1.26
N ARG A 9 26.56 10.49 0.41
CA ARG A 9 25.56 10.62 -0.67
C ARG A 9 24.11 10.46 -0.20
N SER A 10 23.87 10.33 1.10
CA SER A 10 22.53 10.15 1.69
C SER A 10 21.59 11.35 1.42
N LYS A 11 22.15 12.55 1.28
CA LYS A 11 21.39 13.76 0.89
C LYS A 11 21.68 14.09 -0.57
N LYS A 12 20.62 14.34 -1.34
CA LYS A 12 20.72 14.82 -2.72
C LYS A 12 21.26 16.25 -2.73
N ARG A 13 22.34 16.44 -3.48
CA ARG A 13 22.96 17.75 -3.76
C ARG A 13 22.28 18.37 -4.96
N VAL A 14 21.87 19.63 -4.85
CA VAL A 14 21.28 20.40 -5.94
C VAL A 14 22.00 21.73 -6.02
N GLN A 15 22.74 21.95 -7.11
CA GLN A 15 23.30 23.27 -7.38
C GLN A 15 22.19 24.18 -7.87
N LYS A 16 22.04 25.35 -7.23
CA LYS A 16 21.13 26.40 -7.69
C LYS A 16 21.86 27.74 -7.72
N ARG A 17 21.53 28.56 -8.71
CA ARG A 17 21.93 29.97 -8.72
C ARG A 17 21.02 30.74 -7.78
N THR A 18 21.60 31.50 -6.86
CA THR A 18 20.89 32.42 -5.98
C THR A 18 20.62 33.74 -6.71
N PRO A 19 19.66 34.55 -6.25
CA PRO A 19 19.37 35.86 -6.86
C PRO A 19 20.59 36.79 -7.00
N GLY A 20 21.57 36.69 -6.09
CA GLY A 20 22.84 37.42 -6.17
C GLY A 20 23.89 36.85 -7.14
N GLY A 21 23.47 36.00 -8.10
CA GLY A 21 24.34 35.46 -9.15
C GLY A 21 25.29 34.34 -8.74
N ARG A 22 25.33 33.96 -7.45
CA ARG A 22 26.23 32.92 -6.93
C ARG A 22 25.62 31.53 -7.09
N THR A 23 26.43 30.52 -7.41
CA THR A 23 25.97 29.12 -7.40
C THR A 23 26.21 28.50 -6.03
N VAL A 24 25.14 28.02 -5.39
CA VAL A 24 25.17 27.42 -4.05
C VAL A 24 24.63 25.99 -4.08
N THR A 25 25.26 25.10 -3.31
CA THR A 25 24.81 23.72 -3.14
C THR A 25 23.75 23.61 -2.05
N HIS A 26 22.52 23.28 -2.43
CA HIS A 26 21.45 22.93 -1.50
C HIS A 26 21.38 21.42 -1.28
N TYR A 27 21.29 21.00 -0.03
CA TYR A 27 21.11 19.59 0.35
C TYR A 27 19.63 19.31 0.63
N LYS A 28 19.04 18.35 -0.08
CA LYS A 28 17.65 17.92 0.13
C LYS A 28 17.58 16.40 0.34
N ARG A 29 16.56 15.95 1.05
CA ARG A 29 16.25 14.51 1.14
C ARG A 29 15.78 13.99 -0.23
N GLU A 30 16.11 12.73 -0.50
CA GLU A 30 15.65 12.05 -1.70
C GLU A 30 14.14 11.78 -1.67
N LYS A 31 13.55 11.71 -2.86
CA LYS A 31 12.14 11.35 -3.00
C LYS A 31 12.04 9.82 -2.91
N PRO A 32 11.22 9.27 -2.01
CA PRO A 32 11.02 7.83 -1.94
C PRO A 32 10.49 7.23 -3.25
N SER A 33 10.75 5.94 -3.43
CA SER A 33 10.18 5.15 -4.52
C SER A 33 8.65 5.11 -4.44
N LYS A 34 8.00 4.74 -5.56
CA LYS A 34 6.54 4.58 -5.59
C LYS A 34 6.12 3.46 -4.63
N GLN A 35 4.99 3.65 -3.96
CA GLN A 35 4.40 2.64 -3.10
C GLN A 35 3.96 1.44 -3.96
N LYS A 36 4.20 0.22 -3.47
CA LYS A 36 3.91 -1.02 -4.19
C LYS A 36 2.75 -1.77 -3.51
N CYS A 37 1.99 -2.50 -4.30
CA CYS A 37 0.95 -3.40 -3.81
C CYS A 37 1.55 -4.54 -2.97
N GLY A 38 0.91 -4.87 -1.84
CA GLY A 38 1.39 -5.93 -0.95
C GLY A 38 1.35 -7.34 -1.54
N ARG A 39 0.48 -7.58 -2.55
CA ARG A 39 0.33 -8.89 -3.22
C ARG A 39 1.08 -8.98 -4.56
N CYS A 40 0.78 -8.10 -5.52
CA CYS A 40 1.33 -8.19 -6.89
C CYS A 40 2.52 -7.25 -7.14
N HIS A 41 2.94 -6.47 -6.14
CA HIS A 41 4.07 -5.52 -6.22
C HIS A 41 3.99 -4.43 -7.30
N ARG A 42 2.85 -4.31 -7.99
CA ARG A 42 2.59 -3.21 -8.92
C ARG A 42 2.55 -1.86 -8.19
N PRO A 43 2.98 -0.76 -8.84
CA PRO A 43 2.91 0.56 -8.24
C PRO A 43 1.45 0.96 -7.97
N LEU A 44 1.18 1.53 -6.79
CA LEU A 44 -0.14 2.01 -6.40
C LEU A 44 -0.40 3.40 -6.99
N SER A 45 -1.47 3.51 -7.77
CA SER A 45 -1.98 4.80 -8.27
C SER A 45 -2.71 5.55 -7.16
N GLY A 46 -2.58 6.88 -7.15
CA GLY A 46 -3.27 7.75 -6.19
C GLY A 46 -2.66 7.80 -4.79
N VAL A 47 -1.50 7.18 -4.56
CA VAL A 47 -0.77 7.27 -3.28
C VAL A 47 0.51 8.11 -3.46
N PRO A 48 0.68 9.21 -2.72
CA PRO A 48 1.82 10.09 -2.89
C PRO A 48 3.13 9.44 -2.40
N ASN A 49 4.20 9.55 -3.19
CA ASN A 49 5.53 9.07 -2.83
C ASN A 49 6.41 10.19 -2.23
N ASN A 50 5.91 10.80 -1.16
CA ASN A 50 6.62 11.85 -0.44
C ASN A 50 7.34 11.32 0.80
N ILE A 51 8.24 12.13 1.35
CA ILE A 51 8.94 11.84 2.61
C ILE A 51 7.88 11.72 3.73
N PRO A 52 8.03 10.80 4.72
CA PRO A 52 7.04 10.60 5.78
C PRO A 52 6.59 11.88 6.50
N SER A 53 7.52 12.82 6.73
CA SER A 53 7.21 14.12 7.35
C SER A 53 6.28 14.99 6.51
N LYS A 54 6.32 14.89 5.18
CA LYS A 54 5.40 15.58 4.28
C LYS A 54 4.08 14.82 4.17
N VAL A 55 4.12 13.50 4.07
CA VAL A 55 2.92 12.66 4.01
C VAL A 55 2.05 12.85 5.25
N ARG A 56 2.64 12.99 6.44
CA ARG A 56 1.89 13.21 7.68
C ARG A 56 1.03 14.49 7.63
N LYS A 57 1.50 15.54 6.96
CA LYS A 57 0.84 16.86 6.84
C LYS A 57 -0.30 16.88 5.82
N LEU A 58 -0.36 15.91 4.90
CA LEU A 58 -1.44 15.83 3.92
C LEU A 58 -2.78 15.53 4.61
N SER A 59 -3.88 15.86 3.94
CA SER A 59 -5.22 15.43 4.32
C SER A 59 -5.43 13.93 4.05
N LYS A 60 -6.51 13.33 4.56
CA LYS A 60 -6.81 11.90 4.34
C LYS A 60 -6.98 11.59 2.85
N SER A 61 -7.73 12.42 2.14
CA SER A 61 -8.04 12.25 0.71
C SER A 61 -6.80 12.35 -0.18
N GLU A 62 -5.82 13.18 0.19
CA GLU A 62 -4.54 13.28 -0.54
C GLU A 62 -3.60 12.11 -0.27
N LYS A 63 -3.75 11.41 0.87
CA LYS A 63 -2.91 10.26 1.21
C LYS A 63 -3.39 8.99 0.52
N ILE A 64 -4.70 8.77 0.51
CA ILE A 64 -5.28 7.47 0.17
C ILE A 64 -6.64 7.64 -0.54
N PRO A 65 -6.92 6.87 -1.61
CA PRO A 65 -8.25 6.77 -2.20
C PRO A 65 -9.35 6.25 -1.24
N SER A 66 -10.61 6.60 -1.48
CA SER A 66 -11.78 6.27 -0.66
C SER A 66 -12.33 4.84 -0.84
N ARG A 67 -11.47 3.82 -0.93
CA ARG A 67 -11.88 2.42 -1.12
C ARG A 67 -11.30 1.48 -0.04
N PRO A 68 -11.88 0.29 0.18
CA PRO A 68 -11.30 -0.69 1.09
C PRO A 68 -9.89 -1.10 0.63
N TYR A 69 -9.01 -1.36 1.61
CA TYR A 69 -7.59 -1.71 1.42
C TYR A 69 -6.80 -0.75 0.53
N ALA A 70 -7.23 0.51 0.42
CA ALA A 70 -6.49 1.53 -0.31
C ALA A 70 -5.14 1.80 0.35
N GLY A 71 -4.10 2.04 -0.46
CA GLY A 71 -2.73 2.19 0.02
C GLY A 71 -1.99 0.87 0.31
N VAL A 72 -2.69 -0.26 0.32
CA VAL A 72 -2.10 -1.59 0.58
C VAL A 72 -2.21 -2.50 -0.65
N LEU A 73 -3.43 -2.60 -1.21
CA LEU A 73 -3.73 -3.45 -2.35
C LEU A 73 -4.08 -2.60 -3.57
N CYS A 74 -3.78 -3.09 -4.78
CA CYS A 74 -4.27 -2.52 -6.04
C CYS A 74 -5.76 -2.89 -6.27
N PRO A 75 -6.50 -2.17 -7.13
CA PRO A 75 -7.93 -2.43 -7.34
C PRO A 75 -8.21 -3.89 -7.76
N GLU A 76 -7.41 -4.45 -8.67
CA GLU A 76 -7.54 -5.85 -9.10
C GLU A 76 -7.34 -6.86 -7.96
N CYS A 77 -6.38 -6.60 -7.06
CA CYS A 77 -6.15 -7.48 -5.91
C CYS A 77 -7.29 -7.39 -4.89
N VAL A 78 -7.90 -6.21 -4.72
CA VAL A 78 -9.07 -6.04 -3.86
C VAL A 78 -10.27 -6.78 -4.45
N GLU A 79 -10.52 -6.66 -5.74
CA GLU A 79 -11.59 -7.40 -6.43
C GLU A 79 -11.42 -8.91 -6.25
N LYS A 80 -10.20 -9.44 -6.45
CA LYS A 80 -9.89 -10.85 -6.22
C LYS A 80 -10.12 -11.26 -4.76
N LEU A 81 -9.76 -10.41 -3.80
CA LEU A 81 -9.97 -10.66 -2.38
C LEU A 81 -11.47 -10.74 -2.04
N LEU A 82 -12.26 -9.78 -2.53
CA LEU A 82 -13.70 -9.75 -2.30
C LEU A 82 -14.38 -10.98 -2.93
N ARG A 83 -14.06 -11.31 -4.18
CA ARG A 83 -14.55 -12.53 -4.84
C ARG A 83 -14.19 -13.79 -4.07
N TYR A 84 -12.96 -13.86 -3.56
CA TYR A 84 -12.51 -14.98 -2.75
C TYR A 84 -13.36 -15.11 -1.49
N GLN A 85 -13.52 -14.02 -0.71
CA GLN A 85 -14.35 -14.02 0.49
C GLN A 85 -15.79 -14.45 0.20
N THR A 86 -16.42 -13.89 -0.84
CA THR A 86 -17.79 -14.24 -1.24
C THR A 86 -17.93 -15.72 -1.59
N ARG A 87 -16.96 -16.33 -2.26
CA ARG A 87 -16.99 -17.77 -2.58
C ARG A 87 -17.02 -18.65 -1.32
N PHE A 88 -16.25 -18.30 -0.31
CA PHE A 88 -16.27 -19.03 0.97
C PHE A 88 -17.57 -18.79 1.74
N GLU A 89 -18.06 -17.55 1.75
CA GLU A 89 -19.34 -17.21 2.37
C GLU A 89 -20.49 -18.04 1.75
N VAL A 90 -20.58 -18.08 0.42
CA VAL A 90 -21.62 -18.86 -0.29
C VAL A 90 -21.52 -20.35 0.05
N LYS A 91 -20.31 -20.92 0.04
CA LYS A 91 -20.10 -22.34 0.38
C LYS A 91 -20.57 -22.69 1.80
N PHE A 92 -20.34 -21.80 2.77
CA PHE A 92 -20.68 -22.10 4.17
C PHE A 92 -22.13 -21.77 4.51
N LYS A 93 -22.73 -20.76 3.87
CA LYS A 93 -24.09 -20.27 4.17
C LYS A 93 -25.20 -21.08 3.52
N TYR A 94 -24.95 -21.64 2.34
CA TYR A 94 -25.95 -22.33 1.53
C TYR A 94 -25.64 -23.83 1.43
N SER A 95 -26.65 -24.67 1.60
CA SER A 95 -26.50 -26.13 1.64
C SER A 95 -26.23 -26.72 0.25
N GLU A 96 -26.70 -26.04 -0.80
CA GLU A 96 -26.58 -26.42 -2.21
C GLU A 96 -25.12 -26.38 -2.70
N PHE A 97 -24.32 -25.46 -2.14
CA PHE A 97 -22.93 -25.26 -2.55
C PHE A 97 -21.92 -25.98 -1.65
N ARG A 98 -22.38 -26.92 -0.81
CA ARG A 98 -21.52 -27.63 0.17
C ARG A 98 -20.38 -28.40 -0.50
N ASN A 99 -20.62 -28.92 -1.71
CA ASN A 99 -19.66 -29.66 -2.52
C ASN A 99 -18.76 -28.77 -3.40
N MET A 100 -18.83 -27.44 -3.29
CA MET A 100 -17.99 -26.54 -4.08
C MET A 100 -16.52 -26.66 -3.66
N GLU A 101 -15.63 -27.04 -4.58
CA GLU A 101 -14.21 -27.06 -4.31
C GLU A 101 -13.63 -25.64 -4.24
N LEU A 102 -12.93 -25.34 -3.14
CA LEU A 102 -12.22 -24.08 -2.95
C LEU A 102 -10.76 -24.38 -2.68
N ARG A 103 -9.88 -23.88 -3.55
CA ARG A 103 -8.45 -23.86 -3.30
C ARG A 103 -8.11 -22.67 -2.42
N ARG A 104 -7.34 -22.92 -1.36
CA ARG A 104 -6.82 -21.85 -0.50
C ARG A 104 -5.75 -21.06 -1.22
N ASP A 105 -5.88 -19.74 -1.24
CA ASP A 105 -4.86 -18.83 -1.75
C ASP A 105 -4.25 -18.03 -0.59
N LEU A 106 -3.11 -18.53 -0.09
CA LEU A 106 -2.37 -17.91 1.01
C LEU A 106 -1.94 -16.46 0.70
N THR A 107 -1.79 -16.10 -0.59
CA THR A 107 -1.43 -14.75 -1.00
C THR A 107 -2.59 -13.75 -0.82
N ILE A 108 -3.83 -14.24 -0.79
CA ILE A 108 -5.04 -13.45 -0.50
C ILE A 108 -5.32 -13.46 0.99
N GLU A 109 -5.27 -14.65 1.61
CA GLU A 109 -5.65 -14.84 3.01
C GLU A 109 -4.81 -14.03 3.98
N LYS A 110 -3.57 -13.71 3.61
CA LYS A 110 -2.70 -12.79 4.36
C LYS A 110 -3.35 -11.43 4.68
N PHE A 111 -4.29 -10.96 3.86
CA PHE A 111 -4.95 -9.66 4.03
C PHE A 111 -6.32 -9.76 4.73
N LEU A 112 -6.78 -10.96 5.01
CA LEU A 112 -8.02 -11.20 5.75
C LEU A 112 -7.74 -11.22 7.27
N PRO A 113 -8.76 -10.95 8.10
CA PRO A 113 -8.64 -11.06 9.55
C PRO A 113 -8.16 -12.46 9.97
N ARG A 114 -7.52 -12.53 11.13
CA ARG A 114 -7.17 -13.82 11.74
C ARG A 114 -8.45 -14.62 11.99
N ASP A 115 -8.38 -15.94 11.75
CA ASP A 115 -9.49 -16.89 11.94
C ASP A 115 -10.78 -16.55 11.15
N TRP A 116 -10.67 -15.82 10.04
CA TRP A 116 -11.82 -15.40 9.23
C TRP A 116 -12.71 -16.58 8.77
N TRP A 117 -12.11 -17.73 8.43
CA TRP A 117 -12.82 -18.93 7.99
C TRP A 117 -13.56 -19.64 9.13
N MET A 118 -13.02 -19.59 10.37
CA MET A 118 -13.71 -20.14 11.54
C MET A 118 -14.97 -19.33 11.85
N ASN A 119 -14.89 -18.01 11.72
CA ASN A 119 -16.05 -17.13 11.92
C ASN A 119 -17.15 -17.39 10.88
N LEU A 120 -16.78 -17.69 9.63
CA LEU A 120 -17.74 -18.09 8.60
C LEU A 120 -18.43 -19.41 8.93
N GLN A 121 -17.71 -20.39 9.49
CA GLN A 121 -18.31 -21.65 9.93
C GLN A 121 -19.28 -21.47 11.11
N LYS A 122 -18.98 -20.56 12.04
CA LYS A 122 -19.85 -20.25 13.19
C LYS A 122 -21.19 -19.62 12.79
N ASN A 123 -21.20 -18.88 11.67
CA ASN A 123 -22.39 -18.23 11.12
C ASN A 123 -23.22 -19.13 10.19
N LYS A 124 -22.96 -20.43 10.20
CA LYS A 124 -23.71 -21.41 9.41
C LYS A 124 -25.14 -21.51 9.94
N LYS A 125 -26.10 -21.07 9.14
CA LYS A 125 -27.52 -21.33 9.36
C LYS A 125 -27.90 -22.70 8.82
#